data_AF-A0A316DD17-F1
#
_entry.id   AF-A0A316DD17-F1
#
_cell.length_a   1.000
_cell.length_b   1.000
_cell.length_c   1.000
_cell.angle_alpha   90.00
_cell.angle_beta   90.00
_cell.angle_gamma   90.00
#
_symmetry.space_group_name_H-M   'P 1'
#
loop_
_entity.id
_entity.type
_entity.pdbx_description
1 polymer ?
#
loop_
_entity_poly.entity_id
_entity_poly.type
_entity_poly.pdbx_seq_one_letter_code
_entity_poly.pdbx_strand_id
1 'polypeptide(L)'
;MKQIQGIFIDVKNQIISEKTILRGLTPIYELLNCQIVDIIHLSENSGIYVDDEGLLVAEDKVEGYFKINGKGQFYAGSGLLLGFDESGEDISSTLTVEEVKQFITFYSPEQVPKEAKEPQMIFMTLEEYEIFKKNNNG
;
A
#
# COMPACT_ATOMS: atom_id res chain seq x y z
N MET A 1 3.54 -24.61 -3.94
CA MET A 1 3.31 -23.17 -4.21
C MET A 1 4.67 -22.52 -4.47
N LYS A 2 4.76 -21.58 -5.43
CA LYS A 2 6.00 -20.89 -5.80
C LYS A 2 6.32 -19.79 -4.77
N GLN A 3 7.59 -19.59 -4.43
CA GLN A 3 8.02 -18.43 -3.63
C GLN A 3 8.25 -17.22 -4.52
N ILE A 4 7.90 -16.04 -4.03
CA ILE A 4 8.14 -14.75 -4.65
C ILE A 4 8.71 -13.78 -3.62
N GLN A 5 9.46 -12.79 -4.09
CA GLN A 5 10.07 -11.76 -3.24
C GLN A 5 9.42 -10.40 -3.52
N GLY A 6 8.88 -9.78 -2.48
CA GLY A 6 8.34 -8.43 -2.51
C GLY A 6 9.12 -7.48 -1.64
N ILE A 7 8.67 -6.22 -1.61
CA ILE A 7 9.18 -5.20 -0.70
C ILE A 7 8.11 -4.93 0.37
N PHE A 8 8.44 -5.22 1.61
CA PHE A 8 7.57 -5.01 2.77
C PHE A 8 7.80 -3.63 3.37
N ILE A 9 6.71 -2.88 3.52
CA ILE A 9 6.63 -1.55 4.14
C ILE A 9 6.09 -1.76 5.54
N ASP A 10 6.99 -1.88 6.52
CA ASP A 10 6.68 -2.11 7.92
C ASP A 10 6.42 -0.77 8.61
N VAL A 11 5.15 -0.42 8.79
CA VAL A 11 4.75 0.84 9.42
C VAL A 11 5.12 0.89 10.89
N LYS A 12 4.98 -0.23 11.60
CA LYS A 12 5.24 -0.32 13.04
C LYS A 12 6.70 0.02 13.36
N ASN A 13 7.61 -0.56 12.58
CA ASN A 13 9.06 -0.36 12.76
C ASN A 13 9.61 0.78 11.90
N GLN A 14 8.82 1.34 10.98
CA GLN A 14 9.22 2.32 9.98
C GLN A 14 10.40 1.84 9.12
N ILE A 15 10.33 0.58 8.68
CA ILE A 15 11.39 -0.09 7.91
C ILE A 15 10.83 -0.55 6.57
N ILE A 16 11.64 -0.40 5.52
CA ILE A 16 11.38 -1.00 4.20
C ILE A 16 12.42 -2.10 4.00
N SER A 17 11.95 -3.32 3.70
CA SER A 17 12.80 -4.51 3.60
C SER A 17 12.30 -5.50 2.56
N GLU A 18 13.18 -6.37 2.07
CA GLU A 18 12.76 -7.49 1.21
C GLU A 18 12.04 -8.56 2.03
N LYS A 19 10.98 -9.14 1.45
CA LYS A 19 10.23 -10.23 2.08
C LYS A 19 9.93 -11.32 1.06
N THR A 20 10.28 -12.55 1.40
CA THR A 20 9.89 -13.74 0.63
C THR A 20 8.62 -14.33 1.20
N ILE A 21 7.61 -14.54 0.34
CA ILE A 21 6.34 -15.19 0.69
C ILE A 21 6.02 -16.31 -0.30
N LEU A 22 5.09 -17.19 0.08
CA LEU A 22 4.45 -18.08 -0.89
C LEU A 22 3.48 -17.26 -1.73
N ARG A 23 3.38 -17.59 -3.04
CA ARG A 23 2.39 -16.97 -3.93
C ARG A 23 0.97 -17.34 -3.49
N GLY A 24 0.08 -16.35 -3.50
CA GLY A 24 -1.33 -16.46 -3.14
C GLY A 24 -1.74 -15.39 -2.11
N LEU A 25 -3.04 -15.22 -1.89
CA LEU A 25 -3.56 -14.19 -0.99
C LEU A 25 -3.35 -14.51 0.50
N THR A 26 -3.42 -15.79 0.91
CA THR A 26 -3.30 -16.17 2.32
C THR A 26 -2.00 -15.68 2.97
N PRO A 27 -0.81 -15.85 2.37
CA PRO A 27 0.43 -15.30 2.92
C PRO A 27 0.45 -13.76 2.99
N ILE A 28 -0.28 -13.08 2.10
CA ILE A 28 -0.40 -11.61 2.11
C ILE A 28 -1.27 -11.18 3.30
N TYR A 29 -2.44 -11.80 3.49
CA TYR A 29 -3.30 -11.56 4.67
C TYR A 29 -2.56 -11.79 5.98
N GLU A 30 -1.81 -12.90 6.07
CA GLU A 30 -1.01 -13.22 7.26
C GLU A 30 0.10 -12.18 7.51
N LEU A 31 0.77 -11.71 6.45
CA LEU A 31 1.85 -10.73 6.56
C LEU A 31 1.32 -9.35 6.97
N LEU A 32 0.22 -8.90 6.37
CA LEU A 32 -0.39 -7.60 6.64
C LEU A 32 -1.29 -7.61 7.87
N ASN A 33 -1.61 -8.79 8.40
CA ASN A 33 -2.51 -9.00 9.53
C ASN A 33 -3.91 -8.38 9.30
N CYS A 34 -4.47 -8.62 8.12
CA CYS A 34 -5.80 -8.13 7.71
C CYS A 34 -6.67 -9.26 7.12
N GLN A 35 -7.97 -9.01 6.94
CA GLN A 35 -8.88 -9.96 6.28
C GLN A 35 -9.14 -9.59 4.83
N ILE A 36 -9.05 -8.30 4.51
CA ILE A 36 -9.25 -7.76 3.17
C ILE A 36 -8.03 -6.93 2.77
N VAL A 37 -7.63 -7.08 1.50
CA VAL A 37 -6.59 -6.25 0.90
C VAL A 37 -7.14 -5.56 -0.33
N ASP A 38 -6.61 -4.37 -0.58
CA ASP A 38 -6.73 -3.69 -1.88
C ASP A 38 -5.33 -3.49 -2.48
N ILE A 39 -5.26 -3.22 -3.79
CA ILE A 39 -4.02 -3.00 -4.54
C ILE A 39 -3.94 -1.56 -5.00
N ILE A 40 -2.94 -0.85 -4.49
CA ILE A 40 -2.57 0.46 -5.00
C ILE A 40 -1.60 0.28 -6.16
N HIS A 41 -2.11 0.38 -7.38
CA HIS A 41 -1.30 0.29 -8.59
C HIS A 41 -0.30 1.44 -8.70
N LEU A 42 0.98 1.10 -8.80
CA LEU A 42 2.07 2.03 -9.12
C LEU A 42 2.33 2.07 -10.62
N SER A 43 2.15 0.93 -11.30
CA SER A 43 2.23 0.78 -12.75
C SER A 43 1.31 -0.36 -13.22
N GLU A 44 1.32 -0.67 -14.51
CA GLU A 44 0.64 -1.85 -15.05
C GLU A 44 1.20 -3.17 -14.48
N ASN A 45 2.47 -3.17 -14.06
CA ASN A 45 3.20 -4.37 -13.65
C ASN A 45 3.62 -4.36 -12.18
N SER A 46 3.13 -3.42 -11.37
CA SER A 46 3.44 -3.37 -9.94
C SER A 46 2.38 -2.65 -9.12
N GLY A 47 2.20 -3.13 -7.90
CA GLY A 47 1.25 -2.56 -6.95
C GLY A 47 1.63 -2.87 -5.51
N ILE A 48 1.08 -2.07 -4.61
CA ILE A 48 1.23 -2.26 -3.15
C ILE A 48 -0.10 -2.81 -2.63
N TYR A 49 -0.05 -4.02 -2.10
CA TYR A 49 -1.13 -4.58 -1.30
C TYR A 49 -1.19 -3.83 0.03
N VAL A 50 -2.37 -3.36 0.39
CA VAL A 50 -2.65 -2.61 1.62
C VAL A 50 -3.83 -3.23 2.35
N ASP A 51 -3.86 -3.04 3.67
CA ASP A 51 -5.02 -3.36 4.50
C ASP A 51 -6.17 -2.39 4.18
N ASP A 52 -7.22 -2.88 3.51
CA ASP A 52 -8.41 -2.09 3.17
C ASP A 52 -9.27 -1.79 4.42
N GLU A 53 -9.03 -2.52 5.51
CA GLU A 53 -9.72 -2.38 6.79
C GLU A 53 -8.91 -1.57 7.80
N GLY A 54 -7.77 -0.98 7.40
CA GLY A 54 -6.82 -0.35 8.32
C GLY A 54 -7.40 0.81 9.14
N LEU A 55 -8.52 1.40 8.70
CA LEU A 55 -9.26 2.45 9.40
C LEU A 55 -10.52 1.96 10.13
N LEU A 56 -10.84 0.67 10.08
CA LEU A 56 -12.00 0.06 10.75
C LEU A 56 -11.69 -0.38 12.20
N VAL A 57 -10.44 -0.24 12.63
CA VAL A 57 -10.02 -0.45 14.02
C VAL A 57 -10.13 0.83 14.84
N ALA A 58 -10.17 0.70 16.16
CA ALA A 58 -10.13 1.88 17.03
C ALA A 58 -8.83 2.68 16.81
N GLU A 59 -8.90 4.01 16.83
CA GLU A 59 -7.78 4.91 16.50
C GLU A 59 -6.53 4.62 17.34
N ASP A 60 -6.71 4.21 18.61
CA ASP A 60 -5.64 3.85 19.54
C ASP A 60 -4.92 2.53 19.20
N LYS A 61 -5.46 1.76 18.25
CA LYS A 61 -4.87 0.51 17.75
C LYS A 61 -4.15 0.68 16.41
N VAL A 62 -4.25 1.84 15.76
CA VAL A 62 -3.56 2.09 14.49
C VAL A 62 -2.07 2.29 14.79
N GLU A 63 -1.23 1.36 14.32
CA GLU A 63 0.22 1.39 14.58
C GLU A 63 0.95 2.55 13.88
N GLY A 64 0.31 3.12 12.85
CA GLY A 64 0.83 4.25 12.10
C GLY A 64 0.30 4.24 10.67
N TYR A 65 0.92 5.07 9.84
CA TYR A 65 0.52 5.28 8.46
C TYR A 65 1.74 5.38 7.56
N PHE A 66 1.53 5.17 6.26
CA PHE A 66 2.46 5.60 5.24
C PHE A 66 1.75 6.37 4.13
N LYS A 67 2.50 7.20 3.41
CA LYS A 67 2.09 7.81 2.15
C LYS A 67 3.00 7.35 1.02
N ILE A 68 2.40 7.23 -0.15
CA ILE A 68 3.10 7.08 -1.43
C ILE A 68 3.18 8.48 -2.05
N ASN A 69 4.39 8.95 -2.36
CA ASN A 69 4.59 10.23 -3.03
C ASN A 69 3.82 10.26 -4.35
N GLY A 70 3.14 11.37 -4.64
CA GLY A 70 2.23 11.47 -5.79
C GLY A 70 0.85 10.83 -5.58
N LYS A 71 0.58 10.18 -4.43
CA LYS A 71 -0.77 9.76 -4.02
C LYS A 71 -1.27 10.63 -2.86
N GLY A 72 -2.53 11.03 -2.92
CA GLY A 72 -3.12 12.00 -1.98
C GLY A 72 -3.38 11.47 -0.57
N GLN A 73 -3.60 10.16 -0.41
CA GLN A 73 -4.12 9.55 0.81
C GLN A 73 -3.06 8.96 1.73
N PHE A 74 -3.44 8.79 3.00
CA PHE A 74 -2.68 8.04 4.00
C PHE A 74 -3.21 6.60 4.03
N TYR A 75 -2.30 5.64 4.14
CA TYR A 75 -2.62 4.23 4.30
C TYR A 75 -2.31 3.81 5.72
N ALA A 76 -3.33 3.33 6.43
CA ALA A 76 -3.16 2.79 7.77
C ALA A 76 -2.65 1.34 7.69
N GLY A 77 -1.71 0.97 8.55
CA GLY A 77 -1.11 -0.37 8.55
C GLY A 77 0.01 -0.55 7.51
N SER A 78 0.56 -1.76 7.48
CA SER A 78 1.72 -2.11 6.63
C SER A 78 1.30 -2.41 5.19
N GLY A 79 2.27 -2.42 4.28
CA GLY A 79 2.03 -2.75 2.87
C GLY A 79 3.04 -3.75 2.31
N LEU A 80 2.66 -4.44 1.23
CA LEU A 80 3.53 -5.34 0.49
C LEU A 80 3.51 -5.01 -1.00
N LEU A 81 4.67 -4.61 -1.53
CA LEU A 81 4.86 -4.38 -2.95
C LEU A 81 5.22 -5.67 -3.68
N LEU A 82 4.47 -5.99 -4.73
CA LEU A 82 4.72 -7.10 -5.65
C LEU A 82 4.71 -6.62 -7.10
N GLY A 83 5.29 -7.43 -7.98
CA GLY A 83 5.16 -7.25 -9.42
C GLY A 83 4.01 -8.09 -9.97
N PHE A 84 3.55 -7.76 -11.18
CA PHE A 84 2.53 -8.51 -11.92
C PHE A 84 3.05 -8.92 -13.29
N ASP A 85 2.75 -10.15 -13.71
CA ASP A 85 2.97 -10.58 -15.08
C ASP A 85 1.83 -10.11 -16.03
N GLU A 86 1.95 -10.43 -17.31
CA GLU A 86 0.97 -10.03 -18.34
C GLU A 86 -0.44 -10.58 -18.11
N SER A 87 -0.59 -11.62 -17.28
CA SER A 87 -1.88 -12.20 -16.91
C SER A 87 -2.45 -11.62 -15.61
N GLY A 88 -1.72 -10.70 -14.95
CA GLY A 88 -2.08 -10.13 -13.66
C GLY A 88 -1.70 -11.00 -12.47
N GLU A 89 -0.87 -12.02 -12.64
CA GLU A 89 -0.45 -12.91 -11.55
C GLU A 89 0.75 -12.33 -10.79
N ASP A 90 0.76 -12.52 -9.47
CA ASP A 90 1.84 -12.02 -8.59
C ASP A 90 3.20 -12.63 -8.93
N ILE A 91 4.18 -11.79 -9.23
CA ILE A 91 5.59 -12.15 -9.39
C ILE A 91 6.46 -11.37 -8.40
N SER A 92 7.74 -11.72 -8.33
CA SER A 92 8.68 -10.94 -7.53
C SER A 92 8.71 -9.48 -8.01
N SER A 93 8.86 -8.55 -7.07
CA SER A 93 9.08 -7.14 -7.37
C SER A 93 10.33 -6.96 -8.23
N THR A 94 10.25 -6.07 -9.21
CA THR A 94 11.41 -5.56 -9.94
C THR A 94 12.04 -4.33 -9.26
N LEU A 95 11.33 -3.70 -8.33
CA LEU A 95 11.81 -2.58 -7.53
C LEU A 95 12.64 -3.06 -6.34
N THR A 96 13.68 -2.27 -6.05
CA THR A 96 14.57 -2.41 -4.89
C THR A 96 14.05 -1.68 -3.65
N VAL A 97 14.59 -2.02 -2.48
CA VAL A 97 14.30 -1.32 -1.22
C VAL A 97 14.64 0.18 -1.33
N GLU A 98 15.74 0.52 -1.98
CA GLU A 98 16.22 1.89 -2.16
C GLU A 98 15.26 2.72 -3.02
N GLU A 99 14.75 2.15 -4.11
CA GLU A 99 13.75 2.80 -4.96
C GLU A 99 12.45 3.04 -4.19
N VAL A 100 11.98 2.05 -3.43
CA VAL A 100 10.75 2.18 -2.63
C VAL A 100 10.89 3.26 -1.54
N LYS A 101 12.06 3.37 -0.91
CA LYS A 101 12.35 4.43 0.07
C LYS A 101 12.25 5.85 -0.50
N GLN A 102 12.44 6.03 -1.82
CA GLN A 102 12.38 7.36 -2.43
C GLN A 102 10.95 7.91 -2.51
N PHE A 103 9.93 7.04 -2.47
CA PHE A 103 8.53 7.44 -2.61
C PHE A 103 7.63 7.03 -1.44
N ILE A 104 8.16 6.45 -0.37
CA ILE A 104 7.40 6.11 0.84
C ILE A 104 7.80 7.03 1.99
N THR A 105 6.81 7.63 2.65
CA THR A 105 7.00 8.41 3.88
C THR A 105 6.13 7.83 4.99
N PHE A 106 6.73 7.55 6.16
CA PHE A 106 6.02 7.07 7.35
C PHE A 106 5.48 8.23 8.19
N TYR A 107 4.35 7.99 8.86
CA TYR A 107 3.71 8.93 9.76
C TYR A 107 3.21 8.21 11.02
N SER A 108 3.44 8.81 12.18
CA SER A 108 2.78 8.40 13.42
C SER A 108 1.31 8.85 13.43
N PRO A 109 0.44 8.22 14.24
CA PRO A 109 -0.96 8.62 14.35
C PRO A 109 -1.14 10.11 14.69
N GLU A 110 -0.26 10.72 15.47
CA GLU A 110 -0.36 12.13 15.85
C GLU A 110 -0.05 13.09 14.69
N GLN A 111 0.71 12.64 13.69
CA GLN A 111 1.09 13.43 12.53
C GLN A 111 0.01 13.45 11.44
N VAL A 112 -0.96 12.54 11.50
CA VAL A 112 -2.02 12.40 10.51
C VAL A 112 -3.21 13.30 10.88
N PRO A 113 -3.74 14.11 9.94
CA PRO A 113 -4.94 14.92 10.18
C PRO A 113 -6.14 14.06 10.55
N LYS A 114 -7.02 14.54 11.44
CA LYS A 114 -8.18 13.78 11.92
C LYS A 114 -9.07 13.30 10.77
N GLU A 115 -9.36 14.16 9.78
CA GLU A 115 -10.11 13.78 8.59
C GLU A 115 -9.51 12.57 7.83
N ALA A 116 -8.19 12.38 7.85
CA ALA A 116 -7.52 11.27 7.17
C ALA A 116 -7.49 9.96 7.98
N LYS A 117 -7.98 9.98 9.23
CA LYS A 117 -8.09 8.79 10.11
C LYS A 117 -9.48 8.15 10.08
N GLU A 118 -10.39 8.75 9.34
CA GLU A 118 -11.74 8.25 9.17
C GLU A 118 -11.86 7.67 7.76
N PRO A 119 -12.63 6.58 7.56
CA PRO A 119 -12.92 6.06 6.23
C PRO A 119 -13.56 7.14 5.35
N GLN A 120 -13.01 7.37 4.16
CA GLN A 120 -13.53 8.35 3.20
C GLN A 120 -13.97 7.68 1.90
N MET A 121 -15.12 8.10 1.38
CA MET A 121 -15.57 7.78 0.03
C MET A 121 -15.61 9.06 -0.80
N ILE A 122 -14.78 9.14 -1.83
CA ILE A 122 -14.69 10.31 -2.70
C ILE A 122 -15.49 10.04 -3.97
N PHE A 123 -16.52 10.84 -4.21
CA PHE A 123 -17.25 10.83 -5.47
C PHE A 123 -16.62 11.84 -6.42
N MET A 124 -16.22 11.38 -7.60
CA MET A 124 -15.69 12.21 -8.68
C MET A 124 -16.51 11.99 -9.94
N THR A 125 -16.71 13.07 -10.69
CA THR A 125 -17.14 12.98 -12.08
C THR A 125 -16.02 12.41 -12.95
N LEU A 126 -16.36 11.93 -14.15
CA LEU A 126 -15.36 11.41 -15.10
C LEU A 126 -14.32 12.48 -15.46
N GLU A 127 -14.72 13.75 -15.59
CA GLU A 127 -13.79 14.85 -15.86
C GLU A 127 -12.83 15.09 -14.70
N GLU A 128 -13.33 15.09 -13.46
CA GLU A 128 -12.49 15.20 -12.26
C GLU A 128 -11.53 14.02 -12.13
N TYR A 129 -11.98 12.81 -12.48
CA TYR A 129 -11.13 11.63 -12.47
C TYR A 129 -9.97 11.75 -13.47
N GLU A 130 -10.22 12.24 -14.70
CA GLU A 130 -9.16 12.47 -15.68
C GLU A 130 -8.16 13.55 -15.22
N ILE A 131 -8.63 14.62 -14.57
CA ILE A 131 -7.78 15.65 -13.97
C ILE A 131 -6.95 15.06 -12.82
N PHE A 132 -7.58 14.31 -11.92
CA PHE A 132 -6.92 13.64 -10.80
C PHE A 132 -5.82 12.70 -11.31
N LYS A 133 -6.12 11.89 -12.32
CA LYS A 133 -5.17 10.98 -12.96
C LYS A 133 -3.96 11.73 -13.53
N LYS A 134 -4.20 12.86 -14.21
CA LYS A 134 -3.13 13.69 -14.79
C LYS A 134 -2.23 14.33 -13.73
N ASN A 135 -2.78 14.67 -12.57
CA ASN A 135 -2.04 15.34 -11.50
C ASN A 135 -1.30 14.38 -10.54
N ASN A 136 -1.63 13.08 -10.56
CA ASN A 136 -1.11 12.07 -9.63
C ASN A 136 -0.39 10.89 -10.33
N ASN A 137 -0.11 11.02 -11.63
CA ASN A 137 0.71 10.10 -12.44
C ASN A 137 1.94 10.83 -13.00
N GLY A 138 2.75 11.42 -12.10
CA GLY A 138 4.07 11.99 -12.40
C GLY A 138 5.13 11.32 -11.54
#